data_AF-A0A2H3JRU2-F1
#
_entry.id   AF-A0A2H3JRU2-F1
#
_cell.length_a   1.000
_cell.length_b   1.000
_cell.length_c   1.000
_cell.angle_alpha   90.00
_cell.angle_beta   90.00
_cell.angle_gamma   90.00
#
_symmetry.space_group_name_H-M   'P 1'
#
loop_
_entity.id
_entity.type
_entity.pdbx_description
1 polymer ?
#
loop_
_entity_poly.entity_id
_entity_poly.type
_entity_poly.pdbx_seq_one_letter_code
_entity_poly.pdbx_strand_id
1 'polypeptide(L)'
;MAQRESVIVDGDELSELDGNSQYLYVFVLAALSNRRVEACNIRGGLGLQECDIPGLETVAKICKGQLIGCTPGSTNASLHPKRISLFPSYTIPFRSRPVISTTTTLQGLLPCLLFSSNNPSSSLSTGDPIHVQLRGATSAAGIPQIEYIKHVYLPFLERHFALRPDMRVHTLGFIPRGGGDVRASITPRPGPLQPIMLTRRGAVTSVAGRAYAAGLPAKFAREMNPK
;
A
#
# COMPACT_ATOMS: atom_id res chain seq x y z
N MET A 1 -27.67 16.02 8.34
CA MET A 1 -26.63 15.28 7.59
C MET A 1 -27.19 13.92 7.24
N ALA A 2 -27.49 13.65 5.96
CA ALA A 2 -27.96 12.32 5.56
C ALA A 2 -26.88 11.28 5.85
N GLN A 3 -27.22 10.25 6.61
CA GLN A 3 -26.34 9.14 6.92
C GLN A 3 -26.13 8.37 5.62
N ARG A 4 -25.00 8.58 4.94
CA ARG A 4 -24.68 7.85 3.71
C ARG A 4 -24.69 6.35 4.01
N GLU A 5 -25.45 5.62 3.22
CA GLU A 5 -25.61 4.17 3.32
C GLU A 5 -24.24 3.47 3.24
N SER A 6 -24.07 2.41 4.03
CA SER A 6 -22.84 1.62 4.07
C SER A 6 -22.67 0.86 2.76
N VAL A 7 -21.45 0.83 2.22
CA VAL A 7 -21.11 -0.06 1.12
C VAL A 7 -20.76 -1.42 1.70
N ILE A 8 -21.42 -2.48 1.23
CA ILE A 8 -21.09 -3.85 1.61
C ILE A 8 -20.19 -4.44 0.53
N VAL A 9 -19.12 -5.11 0.94
CA VAL A 9 -18.18 -5.80 0.05
C VAL A 9 -18.08 -7.24 0.52
N ASP A 10 -18.50 -8.17 -0.34
CA ASP A 10 -18.43 -9.60 -0.07
C ASP A 10 -17.05 -10.15 -0.45
N GLY A 11 -16.42 -10.84 0.50
CA GLY A 11 -15.13 -11.49 0.29
C GLY A 11 -15.17 -12.64 -0.70
N ASP A 12 -16.34 -13.26 -0.95
CA ASP A 12 -16.47 -14.27 -1.99
C ASP A 12 -16.29 -13.66 -3.39
N GLU A 13 -16.84 -12.47 -3.62
CA GLU A 13 -16.69 -11.74 -4.89
C GLU A 13 -15.29 -11.16 -5.09
N LEU A 14 -14.56 -10.91 -3.99
CA LEU A 14 -13.18 -10.44 -4.02
C LEU A 14 -12.15 -11.56 -4.25
N SER A 15 -12.51 -12.80 -3.91
CA SER A 15 -11.58 -13.95 -3.90
C SER A 15 -11.05 -14.35 -5.29
N GLU A 16 -11.73 -13.94 -6.37
CA GLU A 16 -11.28 -14.16 -7.75
C GLU A 16 -10.10 -13.25 -8.16
N LEU A 17 -9.84 -12.21 -7.38
CA LEU A 17 -8.66 -11.37 -7.53
C LEU A 17 -7.57 -11.96 -6.62
N ASP A 18 -6.36 -12.16 -7.11
CA ASP A 18 -5.29 -12.74 -6.30
C ASP A 18 -4.65 -11.67 -5.40
N GLY A 19 -4.82 -11.77 -4.07
CA GLY A 19 -3.82 -11.23 -3.14
C GLY A 19 -4.34 -10.68 -1.81
N ASN A 20 -3.49 -10.82 -0.78
CA ASN A 20 -3.70 -10.38 0.62
C ASN A 20 -3.93 -8.86 0.82
N SER A 21 -4.07 -8.09 -0.26
CA SER A 21 -4.01 -6.61 -0.24
C SER A 21 -5.35 -5.93 -0.46
N GLN A 22 -6.37 -6.69 -0.87
CA GLN A 22 -7.62 -6.12 -1.39
C GLN A 22 -8.39 -5.35 -0.34
N TYR A 23 -8.47 -5.88 0.88
CA TYR A 23 -9.17 -5.23 1.97
C TYR A 23 -8.52 -3.88 2.35
N LEU A 24 -7.19 -3.76 2.21
CA LEU A 24 -6.53 -2.47 2.38
C LEU A 24 -7.02 -1.46 1.33
N TYR A 25 -7.11 -1.85 0.05
CA TYR A 25 -7.62 -0.98 -1.01
C TYR A 25 -9.09 -0.60 -0.79
N VAL A 26 -9.94 -1.54 -0.37
CA VAL A 26 -11.34 -1.29 -0.03
C VAL A 26 -11.46 -0.21 1.04
N PHE A 27 -10.67 -0.33 2.11
CA PHE A 27 -10.72 0.61 3.23
C PHE A 27 -10.13 1.98 2.86
N VAL A 28 -9.11 2.00 1.99
CA VAL A 28 -8.53 3.22 1.42
C VAL A 28 -9.55 3.97 0.56
N LEU A 29 -10.28 3.27 -0.31
CA LEU A 29 -11.34 3.88 -1.13
C LEU A 29 -12.49 4.41 -0.26
N ALA A 30 -12.87 3.67 0.79
CA ALA A 30 -13.85 4.13 1.76
C ALA A 30 -13.40 5.41 2.48
N ALA A 31 -12.13 5.49 2.90
CA ALA A 31 -11.54 6.67 3.48
C ALA A 31 -11.53 7.88 2.52
N LEU A 32 -11.08 7.68 1.28
CA LEU A 32 -11.03 8.74 0.26
C LEU A 32 -12.43 9.25 -0.14
N SER A 33 -13.41 8.36 -0.25
CA SER A 33 -14.80 8.71 -0.60
C SER A 33 -15.62 9.20 0.59
N ASN A 34 -15.06 9.10 1.82
CA ASN A 34 -15.75 9.35 3.08
C ASN A 34 -17.12 8.61 3.13
N ARG A 35 -17.09 7.31 2.78
CA ARG A 35 -18.24 6.40 2.84
C ARG A 35 -17.92 5.25 3.78
N ARG A 36 -18.92 4.85 4.58
CA ARG A 36 -18.78 3.66 5.43
C ARG A 36 -18.66 2.43 4.54
N VAL A 37 -17.83 1.49 4.96
CA VAL A 37 -17.68 0.20 4.28
C VAL A 37 -17.72 -0.92 5.29
N GLU A 38 -18.36 -2.02 4.91
CA GLU A 38 -18.37 -3.29 5.62
C GLU A 38 -17.88 -4.37 4.67
N ALA A 39 -16.75 -5.00 5.02
CA ALA A 39 -16.27 -6.20 4.37
C ALA A 39 -16.80 -7.41 5.14
N CYS A 40 -17.59 -8.26 4.48
CA CYS A 40 -18.08 -9.52 5.01
C CYS A 40 -17.37 -10.70 4.34
N ASN A 41 -17.44 -11.86 4.98
CA ASN A 41 -16.90 -13.12 4.46
C ASN A 41 -15.45 -13.01 3.97
N ILE A 42 -14.62 -12.27 4.71
CA ILE A 42 -13.23 -11.96 4.35
C ILE A 42 -12.47 -13.26 4.06
N ARG A 43 -11.89 -13.34 2.84
CA ARG A 43 -11.20 -14.51 2.29
C ARG A 43 -12.03 -15.80 2.34
N GLY A 44 -13.31 -15.73 1.93
CA GLY A 44 -14.23 -16.87 2.00
C GLY A 44 -14.38 -17.43 3.41
N GLY A 45 -14.35 -16.54 4.42
CA GLY A 45 -14.51 -16.89 5.83
C GLY A 45 -13.22 -17.25 6.56
N LEU A 46 -12.06 -17.22 5.90
CA LEU A 46 -10.76 -17.43 6.57
C LEU A 46 -10.34 -16.23 7.45
N GLY A 47 -10.88 -15.06 7.17
CA GLY A 47 -10.71 -13.85 7.97
C GLY A 47 -9.41 -13.07 7.73
N LEU A 48 -9.27 -11.98 8.48
CA LEU A 48 -8.09 -11.10 8.45
C LEU A 48 -6.84 -11.80 9.02
N GLN A 49 -5.69 -11.53 8.42
CA GLN A 49 -4.38 -11.97 8.88
C GLN A 49 -3.77 -10.89 9.77
N GLU A 50 -2.82 -11.25 10.64
CA GLU A 50 -2.12 -10.25 11.47
C GLU A 50 -1.40 -9.18 10.65
N CYS A 51 -0.96 -9.50 9.42
CA CYS A 51 -0.29 -8.58 8.53
C CYS A 51 -1.20 -7.51 7.93
N ASP A 52 -2.52 -7.72 7.92
CA ASP A 52 -3.50 -6.77 7.38
C ASP A 52 -3.71 -5.60 8.35
N ILE A 53 -3.72 -5.90 9.65
CA ILE A 53 -4.14 -5.00 10.72
C ILE A 53 -3.36 -3.66 10.73
N PRO A 54 -2.02 -3.64 10.64
CA PRO A 54 -1.27 -2.38 10.66
C PRO A 54 -1.66 -1.43 9.51
N GLY A 55 -1.96 -1.98 8.33
CA GLY A 55 -2.42 -1.20 7.18
C GLY A 55 -3.78 -0.58 7.45
N LEU A 56 -4.75 -1.39 7.90
CA LEU A 56 -6.11 -0.94 8.22
C LEU A 56 -6.13 0.10 9.35
N GLU A 57 -5.38 -0.12 10.43
CA GLU A 57 -5.20 0.84 11.52
C GLU A 57 -4.61 2.16 11.01
N THR A 58 -3.67 2.10 10.06
CA THR A 58 -3.09 3.30 9.47
C THR A 58 -4.11 4.07 8.64
N VAL A 59 -4.97 3.39 7.87
CA VAL A 59 -6.09 4.01 7.16
C VAL A 59 -7.04 4.71 8.13
N ALA A 60 -7.42 4.03 9.22
CA ALA A 60 -8.28 4.61 10.25
C ALA A 60 -7.65 5.84 10.92
N LYS A 61 -6.34 5.82 11.19
CA LYS A 61 -5.59 6.98 11.68
C LYS A 61 -5.62 8.14 10.69
N ILE A 62 -5.37 7.87 9.39
CA ILE A 62 -5.42 8.87 8.32
C ILE A 62 -6.81 9.53 8.26
N CYS A 63 -7.88 8.74 8.30
CA CYS A 63 -9.24 9.26 8.19
C CYS A 63 -9.90 9.66 9.52
N LYS A 64 -9.17 9.60 10.65
CA LYS A 64 -9.74 9.71 12.01
C LYS A 64 -11.00 8.86 12.20
N GLY A 65 -11.04 7.72 11.52
CA GLY A 65 -12.16 6.80 11.44
C GLY A 65 -12.15 5.78 12.57
N GLN A 66 -13.25 5.03 12.66
CA GLN A 66 -13.40 3.92 13.58
C GLN A 66 -13.36 2.61 12.80
N LEU A 67 -12.54 1.67 13.26
CA LEU A 67 -12.56 0.29 12.81
C LEU A 67 -13.42 -0.55 13.74
N ILE A 68 -14.18 -1.48 13.19
CA ILE A 68 -14.99 -2.45 13.94
C ILE A 68 -14.66 -3.82 13.35
N GLY A 69 -14.45 -4.84 14.20
CA GLY A 69 -14.12 -6.18 13.73
C GLY A 69 -12.76 -6.31 13.02
N CYS A 70 -11.86 -5.33 13.15
CA CYS A 70 -10.53 -5.39 12.52
C CYS A 70 -9.51 -6.08 13.44
N THR A 71 -9.72 -7.36 13.70
CA THR A 71 -8.79 -8.21 14.48
C THR A 71 -8.38 -9.44 13.67
N PRO A 72 -7.21 -10.05 13.96
CA PRO A 72 -6.81 -11.30 13.30
C PRO A 72 -7.90 -12.37 13.46
N GLY A 73 -8.21 -13.09 12.38
CA GLY A 73 -9.27 -14.10 12.32
C GLY A 73 -10.67 -13.55 12.08
N SER A 74 -10.89 -12.23 12.12
CA SER A 74 -12.22 -11.66 11.86
C SER A 74 -12.66 -11.85 10.41
N THR A 75 -13.83 -12.43 10.24
CA THR A 75 -14.49 -12.63 8.94
C THR A 75 -15.28 -11.41 8.46
N ASN A 76 -15.56 -10.48 9.37
CA ASN A 76 -16.29 -9.25 9.12
C ASN A 76 -15.51 -8.08 9.72
N ALA A 77 -15.33 -7.03 8.93
CA ALA A 77 -14.63 -5.84 9.37
C ALA A 77 -15.25 -4.61 8.70
N SER A 78 -15.36 -3.51 9.43
CA SER A 78 -15.90 -2.26 8.89
C SER A 78 -15.04 -1.06 9.24
N LEU A 79 -15.11 -0.06 8.36
CA LEU A 79 -14.52 1.25 8.56
C LEU A 79 -15.62 2.30 8.49
N HIS A 80 -15.71 3.09 9.55
CA HIS A 80 -16.48 4.32 9.59
C HIS A 80 -15.51 5.51 9.46
N PRO A 81 -15.23 5.98 8.24
CA PRO A 81 -14.28 7.06 8.05
C PRO A 81 -14.85 8.38 8.56
N LYS A 82 -13.95 9.27 8.96
CA LYS A 82 -14.24 10.71 9.08
C LYS A 82 -13.43 11.44 8.02
N ARG A 83 -13.45 12.77 8.07
CA ARG A 83 -12.64 13.60 7.18
C ARG A 83 -11.15 13.30 7.40
N ILE A 84 -10.44 13.06 6.30
CA ILE A 84 -9.00 12.79 6.32
C ILE A 84 -8.23 13.94 6.98
N SER A 85 -7.29 13.57 7.83
CA SER A 85 -6.39 14.43 8.58
C SER A 85 -5.02 13.78 8.62
N LEU A 86 -4.07 14.32 7.87
CA LEU A 86 -2.73 13.77 7.75
C LEU A 86 -1.84 14.19 8.93
N PHE A 87 -0.93 13.30 9.31
CA PHE A 87 0.17 13.56 10.23
C PHE A 87 1.49 13.65 9.47
N PRO A 88 2.51 14.37 10.00
CA PRO A 88 3.81 14.49 9.34
C PRO A 88 4.52 13.14 9.13
N SER A 89 4.20 12.15 9.95
CA SER A 89 4.77 10.82 9.83
C SER A 89 3.82 9.69 10.21
N TYR A 90 4.05 8.54 9.57
CA TYR A 90 3.40 7.27 9.88
C TYR A 90 4.45 6.17 9.98
N THR A 91 4.45 5.46 11.11
CA THR A 91 5.24 4.25 11.29
C THR A 91 4.30 3.07 11.30
N ILE A 92 4.40 2.21 10.30
CA ILE A 92 3.62 0.98 10.23
C ILE A 92 4.40 -0.09 10.98
N PRO A 93 3.85 -0.63 12.09
CA PRO A 93 4.55 -1.61 12.90
C PRO A 93 4.78 -2.91 12.12
N PHE A 94 5.94 -3.51 12.35
CA PHE A 94 6.27 -4.82 11.81
C PHE A 94 5.39 -5.90 12.43
N ARG A 95 4.87 -6.80 11.60
CA ARG A 95 4.22 -8.06 11.99
C ARG A 95 4.93 -9.20 11.28
N SER A 96 5.25 -10.26 12.00
CA SER A 96 6.07 -11.37 11.50
C SER A 96 5.26 -12.60 11.07
N ARG A 97 3.95 -12.68 11.38
CA ARG A 97 3.15 -13.89 11.18
C ARG A 97 1.73 -13.61 10.65
N PRO A 98 1.51 -13.63 9.34
CA PRO A 98 2.51 -13.60 8.28
C PRO A 98 3.25 -12.26 8.23
N VAL A 99 4.37 -12.22 7.53
CA VAL A 99 5.16 -10.99 7.40
C VAL A 99 4.40 -9.94 6.58
N ILE A 100 4.30 -8.72 7.07
CA ILE A 100 3.72 -7.60 6.31
C ILE A 100 4.54 -7.28 5.05
N SER A 101 3.85 -7.09 3.92
CA SER A 101 4.46 -6.65 2.66
C SER A 101 4.62 -5.13 2.65
N THR A 102 5.86 -4.66 2.63
CA THR A 102 6.15 -3.21 2.58
C THR A 102 5.68 -2.58 1.26
N THR A 103 5.85 -3.28 0.14
CA THR A 103 5.51 -2.79 -1.21
C THR A 103 4.01 -2.70 -1.42
N THR A 104 3.27 -3.72 -1.00
CA THR A 104 1.80 -3.72 -1.00
C THR A 104 1.27 -2.61 -0.11
N THR A 105 1.75 -2.52 1.13
CA THR A 105 1.23 -1.56 2.10
C THR A 105 1.49 -0.13 1.64
N LEU A 106 2.67 0.14 1.06
CA LEU A 106 2.97 1.43 0.45
C LEU A 106 1.97 1.76 -0.66
N GLN A 107 1.77 0.86 -1.63
CA GLN A 107 0.83 1.06 -2.73
C GLN A 107 -0.61 1.26 -2.25
N GLY A 108 -1.04 0.50 -1.24
CA GLY A 108 -2.37 0.64 -0.64
C GLY A 108 -2.57 1.98 0.04
N LEU A 109 -1.60 2.46 0.82
CA LEU A 109 -1.71 3.73 1.53
C LEU A 109 -1.49 4.95 0.64
N LEU A 110 -0.74 4.80 -0.46
CA LEU A 110 -0.32 5.91 -1.30
C LEU A 110 -1.49 6.78 -1.82
N PRO A 111 -2.64 6.25 -2.28
CA PRO A 111 -3.79 7.07 -2.68
C PRO A 111 -4.31 7.97 -1.56
N CYS A 112 -4.44 7.45 -0.34
CA CYS A 112 -4.80 8.26 0.82
C CYS A 112 -3.78 9.38 1.04
N LEU A 113 -2.49 9.05 1.05
CA LEU A 113 -1.43 10.03 1.33
C LEU A 113 -1.30 11.11 0.24
N LEU A 114 -1.59 10.77 -1.02
CA LEU A 114 -1.53 11.70 -2.15
C LEU A 114 -2.79 12.56 -2.30
N PHE A 115 -3.98 11.95 -2.21
CA PHE A 115 -5.26 12.58 -2.56
C PHE A 115 -6.08 13.02 -1.36
N SER A 116 -5.42 13.18 -0.21
CA SER A 116 -5.98 13.87 0.93
C SER A 116 -6.07 15.38 0.64
N SER A 117 -7.13 15.78 -0.07
CA SER A 117 -7.41 17.18 -0.39
C SER A 117 -7.29 18.08 0.84
N ASN A 118 -6.52 19.16 0.71
CA ASN A 118 -6.34 20.30 1.62
C ASN A 118 -7.48 20.45 2.64
N ASN A 119 -7.34 19.75 3.77
CA ASN A 119 -8.16 19.99 4.93
C ASN A 119 -7.53 21.15 5.68
N PRO A 120 -8.21 22.29 5.91
CA PRO A 120 -7.66 23.39 6.71
C PRO A 120 -7.33 22.97 8.16
N SER A 121 -7.77 21.78 8.60
CA SER A 121 -7.43 21.15 9.88
C SER A 121 -6.25 20.16 9.80
N SER A 122 -5.57 20.08 8.66
CA SER A 122 -4.30 19.36 8.49
C SER A 122 -3.22 20.06 9.32
N SER A 123 -2.44 19.30 10.09
CA SER A 123 -1.27 19.85 10.78
C SER A 123 -0.06 20.05 9.85
N LEU A 124 -0.13 19.57 8.59
CA LEU A 124 0.89 19.85 7.58
C LEU A 124 0.57 21.15 6.85
N SER A 125 1.62 21.92 6.57
CA SER A 125 1.54 23.04 5.64
C SER A 125 1.47 22.51 4.20
N THR A 126 1.03 23.38 3.28
CA THR A 126 0.91 22.99 1.86
C THR A 126 2.31 22.73 1.29
N GLY A 127 2.56 21.50 0.84
CA GLY A 127 3.83 21.11 0.24
C GLY A 127 4.78 20.33 1.17
N ASP A 128 4.48 20.25 2.46
CA ASP A 128 5.28 19.42 3.37
C ASP A 128 5.15 17.93 3.00
N PRO A 129 6.26 17.19 2.96
CA PRO A 129 6.21 15.76 2.75
C PRO A 129 5.71 15.03 4.00
N ILE A 130 4.99 13.94 3.78
CA ILE A 130 4.64 12.95 4.79
C ILE A 130 5.70 11.86 4.76
N HIS A 131 6.25 11.55 5.92
CA HIS A 131 7.24 10.48 6.08
C HIS A 131 6.59 9.18 6.50
N VAL A 132 6.78 8.12 5.71
CA VAL A 132 6.24 6.80 6.01
C VAL A 132 7.38 5.83 6.23
N GLN A 133 7.40 5.15 7.37
CA GLN A 133 8.30 4.03 7.64
C GLN A 133 7.53 2.71 7.63
N LEU A 134 7.99 1.77 6.82
CA LEU A 134 7.44 0.45 6.64
C LEU A 134 8.51 -0.58 6.96
N ARG A 135 8.20 -1.51 7.87
CA ARG A 135 9.07 -2.64 8.18
C ARG A 135 8.38 -3.95 7.83
N GLY A 136 9.06 -4.85 7.12
CA GLY A 136 8.42 -6.06 6.60
C GLY A 136 9.23 -6.80 5.54
N ALA A 137 8.53 -7.56 4.70
CA ALA A 137 9.10 -8.13 3.49
C ALA A 137 9.15 -7.06 2.39
N THR A 138 10.29 -6.99 1.71
CA THR A 138 10.50 -6.14 0.52
C THR A 138 10.50 -6.97 -0.76
N SER A 139 10.77 -8.27 -0.66
CA SER A 139 10.75 -9.19 -1.79
C SER A 139 10.37 -10.60 -1.32
N ALA A 140 9.31 -11.15 -1.92
CA ALA A 140 8.89 -12.54 -1.74
C ALA A 140 7.92 -12.95 -2.85
N ALA A 141 7.71 -14.25 -3.01
CA ALA A 141 6.62 -14.76 -3.85
C ALA A 141 5.27 -14.27 -3.33
N GLY A 142 4.35 -13.93 -4.25
CA GLY A 142 3.00 -13.45 -3.91
C GLY A 142 2.91 -11.98 -3.50
N ILE A 143 4.01 -11.22 -3.52
CA ILE A 143 4.00 -9.76 -3.32
C ILE A 143 4.81 -9.04 -4.42
N PRO A 144 4.48 -7.79 -4.76
CA PRO A 144 5.33 -7.00 -5.65
C PRO A 144 6.74 -6.87 -5.06
N GLN A 145 7.76 -7.15 -5.88
CA GLN A 145 9.14 -6.93 -5.48
C GLN A 145 9.44 -5.44 -5.33
N ILE A 146 10.32 -5.07 -4.41
CA ILE A 146 10.70 -3.67 -4.19
C ILE A 146 11.35 -3.04 -5.43
N GLU A 147 12.00 -3.85 -6.27
CA GLU A 147 12.55 -3.47 -7.56
C GLU A 147 11.46 -3.05 -8.55
N TYR A 148 10.31 -3.73 -8.56
CA TYR A 148 9.16 -3.31 -9.36
C TYR A 148 8.69 -1.93 -8.92
N ILE A 149 8.65 -1.66 -7.61
CA ILE A 149 8.28 -0.34 -7.11
C ILE A 149 9.26 0.74 -7.60
N LYS A 150 10.57 0.48 -7.48
CA LYS A 150 11.62 1.43 -7.86
C LYS A 150 11.71 1.68 -9.37
N HIS A 151 11.56 0.64 -10.18
CA HIS A 151 11.91 0.69 -11.61
C HIS A 151 10.71 0.72 -12.54
N VAL A 152 9.52 0.41 -12.03
CA VAL A 152 8.28 0.41 -12.81
C VAL A 152 7.26 1.35 -12.20
N TYR A 153 6.82 1.09 -10.97
CA TYR A 153 5.70 1.81 -10.37
C TYR A 153 5.97 3.31 -10.15
N LEU A 154 7.04 3.68 -9.43
CA LEU A 154 7.34 5.09 -9.18
C LEU A 154 7.68 5.86 -10.47
N PRO A 155 8.52 5.33 -11.40
CA PRO A 155 8.73 5.98 -12.69
C PRO A 155 7.46 6.14 -13.52
N PHE A 156 6.53 5.17 -13.45
CA PHE A 156 5.23 5.28 -14.11
C PHE A 156 4.41 6.42 -13.52
N LEU A 157 4.32 6.51 -12.19
CA LEU A 157 3.61 7.60 -11.51
C LEU A 157 4.20 8.97 -11.84
N GLU A 158 5.52 9.10 -11.88
CA GLU A 158 6.18 10.34 -12.25
C GLU A 158 5.88 10.70 -13.71
N ARG A 159 6.10 9.78 -14.63
CA ARG A 159 5.97 10.03 -16.07
C ARG A 159 4.55 10.39 -16.48
N HIS A 160 3.56 9.75 -15.88
CA HIS A 160 2.17 9.82 -16.34
C HIS A 160 1.29 10.72 -15.48
N PHE A 161 1.65 10.94 -14.22
CA PHE A 161 0.83 11.71 -13.28
C PHE A 161 1.60 12.86 -12.61
N ALA A 162 2.88 13.05 -12.92
CA ALA A 162 3.77 14.02 -12.26
C ALA A 162 3.82 13.84 -10.73
N LEU A 163 3.65 12.60 -10.26
CA LEU A 163 3.73 12.23 -8.86
C LEU A 163 5.13 11.73 -8.54
N ARG A 164 5.79 12.32 -7.54
CA ARG A 164 7.17 11.99 -7.16
C ARG A 164 7.31 11.57 -5.69
N PRO A 165 6.69 10.45 -5.24
CA PRO A 165 7.06 9.87 -3.95
C PRO A 165 8.54 9.47 -3.96
N ASP A 166 9.34 9.96 -3.02
CA ASP A 166 10.72 9.48 -2.82
C ASP A 166 10.67 8.22 -1.96
N MET A 167 11.34 7.14 -2.36
CA MET A 167 11.37 5.89 -1.61
C MET A 167 12.80 5.39 -1.49
N ARG A 168 13.21 5.15 -0.24
CA ARG A 168 14.52 4.62 0.13
C ARG A 168 14.36 3.27 0.79
N VAL A 169 15.16 2.31 0.36
CA VAL A 169 15.25 0.99 0.97
C VAL A 169 16.53 0.95 1.77
N HIS A 170 16.39 0.94 3.10
CA HIS A 170 17.53 0.87 4.01
C HIS A 170 18.01 -0.57 4.15
N THR A 171 17.08 -1.52 4.24
CA THR A 171 17.37 -2.94 4.39
C THR A 171 16.39 -3.76 3.55
N LEU A 172 16.89 -4.78 2.84
CA LEU A 172 16.03 -5.76 2.18
C LEU A 172 15.51 -6.78 3.21
N GLY A 173 14.22 -7.10 3.13
CA GLY A 173 13.56 -8.08 3.97
C GLY A 173 12.97 -9.22 3.16
N PHE A 174 13.27 -10.45 3.55
CA PHE A 174 12.82 -11.65 2.83
C PHE A 174 11.98 -12.53 3.76
N ILE A 175 10.92 -13.13 3.22
CA ILE A 175 10.10 -14.11 3.94
C ILE A 175 10.97 -15.35 4.27
N PRO A 176 10.78 -16.01 5.43
CA PRO A 176 9.72 -15.79 6.42
C PRO A 176 10.06 -14.80 7.53
N ARG A 177 11.28 -14.26 7.58
CA ARG A 177 11.70 -13.38 8.69
C ARG A 177 11.31 -11.92 8.47
N GLY A 178 11.18 -11.46 7.22
CA GLY A 178 11.01 -10.05 6.91
C GLY A 178 12.27 -9.24 7.25
N GLY A 179 12.10 -8.16 8.02
CA GLY A 179 13.21 -7.34 8.52
C GLY A 179 13.69 -6.23 7.57
N GLY A 180 13.01 -6.03 6.44
CA GLY A 180 13.26 -4.91 5.56
C GLY A 180 12.79 -3.61 6.18
N ASP A 181 13.45 -2.50 5.84
CA ASP A 181 13.12 -1.13 6.27
C ASP A 181 13.02 -0.26 5.02
N VAL A 182 11.80 0.17 4.71
CA VAL A 182 11.49 1.05 3.58
C VAL A 182 10.98 2.36 4.14
N ARG A 183 11.54 3.47 3.67
CA ARG A 183 11.12 4.82 4.04
C ARG A 183 10.67 5.56 2.80
N ALA A 184 9.50 6.16 2.87
CA ALA A 184 8.96 6.97 1.79
C ALA A 184 8.69 8.40 2.26
N SER A 185 8.87 9.35 1.34
CA SER A 185 8.54 10.76 1.50
C SER A 185 7.50 11.11 0.44
N ILE A 186 6.28 11.41 0.86
CA ILE A 186 5.14 11.61 -0.04
C ILE A 186 4.56 13.00 0.19
N THR A 187 4.65 13.86 -0.82
CA THR A 187 4.01 15.18 -0.78
C THR A 187 2.58 15.06 -1.29
N PRO A 188 1.56 15.45 -0.49
CA PRO A 188 0.18 15.49 -0.96
C PRO A 188 0.04 16.37 -2.20
N ARG A 189 -0.82 15.95 -3.12
CA ARG A 189 -0.93 16.58 -4.43
C ARG A 189 -2.33 17.18 -4.61
N PRO A 190 -2.47 18.50 -4.80
CA PRO A 190 -3.77 19.12 -4.98
C PRO A 190 -4.37 18.76 -6.35
N GLY A 191 -5.70 18.72 -6.39
CA GLY A 191 -6.47 18.60 -7.63
C GLY A 191 -6.56 17.19 -8.24
N PRO A 192 -7.25 17.06 -9.39
CA PRO A 192 -7.51 15.78 -10.06
C PRO A 192 -6.34 15.31 -10.91
N LEU A 193 -6.12 14.00 -11.04
CA LEU A 193 -5.09 13.46 -11.92
C LEU A 193 -5.38 13.79 -13.38
N GLN A 194 -4.33 13.95 -14.18
CA GLN A 194 -4.51 14.05 -15.62
C GLN A 194 -4.87 12.68 -16.18
N PRO A 195 -5.87 12.58 -17.07
CA PRO A 195 -6.21 11.32 -17.73
C PRO A 195 -5.04 10.88 -18.62
N ILE A 196 -4.85 9.57 -18.73
CA ILE A 196 -3.82 8.96 -19.58
C ILE A 196 -4.44 7.93 -20.51
N MET A 197 -3.90 7.80 -21.71
CA MET A 197 -4.32 6.80 -22.70
C MET A 197 -3.11 6.01 -23.18
N LEU A 198 -2.96 4.79 -22.66
CA LEU A 198 -1.85 3.89 -22.96
C LEU A 198 -2.37 2.62 -23.64
N THR A 199 -2.66 2.71 -24.93
CA THR A 199 -3.25 1.59 -25.70
C THR A 199 -2.22 0.71 -26.41
N ARG A 200 -0.95 1.16 -26.48
CA ARG A 200 0.13 0.45 -27.15
C ARG A 200 1.39 0.50 -26.29
N ARG A 201 2.02 -0.66 -26.06
CA ARG A 201 3.33 -0.76 -25.40
C ARG A 201 4.45 -0.10 -26.22
N GLY A 202 4.37 -0.23 -27.55
CA GLY A 202 5.46 0.13 -28.45
C GLY A 202 6.51 -0.98 -28.60
N ALA A 203 7.58 -0.66 -29.32
CA ALA A 203 8.72 -1.55 -29.53
C ALA A 203 9.56 -1.68 -28.24
N VAL A 204 10.14 -2.86 -28.02
CA VAL A 204 11.08 -3.08 -26.92
C VAL A 204 12.40 -2.41 -27.28
N THR A 205 12.85 -1.45 -26.47
CA THR A 205 14.10 -0.72 -26.70
C THR A 205 15.31 -1.39 -26.05
N SER A 206 15.10 -2.13 -24.96
CA SER A 206 16.14 -2.83 -24.21
C SER A 206 15.53 -3.84 -23.25
N VAL A 207 16.28 -4.89 -22.91
CA VAL A 207 15.97 -5.82 -21.83
C VAL A 207 17.16 -5.84 -20.87
N ALA A 208 16.89 -5.77 -19.57
CA ALA A 208 17.91 -5.82 -18.53
C ALA A 208 17.41 -6.69 -17.36
N GLY A 209 18.34 -7.37 -16.70
CA GLY A 209 18.09 -8.19 -15.51
C GLY A 209 18.86 -7.68 -14.30
N ARG A 210 18.33 -7.97 -13.11
CA ARG A 210 19.06 -7.81 -11.85
C ARG A 210 18.80 -9.00 -10.95
N ALA A 211 19.88 -9.56 -10.40
CA ALA A 211 19.83 -10.65 -9.45
C ALA A 211 20.48 -10.22 -8.13
N TYR A 212 19.92 -10.67 -7.02
CA TYR A 212 20.37 -10.35 -5.67
C TYR A 212 20.55 -11.64 -4.87
N ALA A 213 21.59 -11.68 -4.04
CA ALA A 213 21.80 -12.72 -3.04
C ALA A 213 21.97 -12.04 -1.67
N ALA A 214 21.15 -12.42 -0.69
CA ALA A 214 21.17 -11.88 0.66
C ALA A 214 21.24 -13.03 1.66
N GLY A 215 22.24 -13.00 2.55
CA GLY A 215 22.53 -14.13 3.44
C GLY A 215 23.00 -15.39 2.68
N LEU A 216 23.35 -15.27 1.40
CA LEU A 216 23.81 -16.34 0.52
C LEU A 216 25.08 -15.89 -0.24
N PRO A 217 25.93 -16.83 -0.67
CA PRO A 217 27.11 -16.53 -1.49
C PRO A 217 26.78 -15.77 -2.78
N ALA A 218 27.57 -14.74 -3.10
CA ALA A 218 27.37 -13.89 -4.28
C ALA A 218 27.43 -14.63 -5.64
N LYS A 219 27.96 -15.87 -5.68
CA LYS A 219 27.97 -16.69 -6.89
C LYS A 219 26.56 -16.94 -7.44
N PHE A 220 25.56 -17.11 -6.57
CA PHE A 220 24.19 -17.39 -6.99
C PHE A 220 23.59 -16.22 -7.80
N ALA A 221 23.84 -14.98 -7.38
CA ALA A 221 23.41 -13.80 -8.14
C ALA A 221 24.15 -13.68 -9.48
N ARG A 222 25.45 -14.04 -9.53
CA ARG A 222 26.25 -13.98 -10.77
C ARG A 222 25.80 -15.02 -11.80
N GLU A 223 25.49 -16.24 -11.36
CA GLU A 223 25.00 -17.32 -12.24
C GLU A 223 23.62 -17.03 -12.84
N MET A 224 22.79 -16.24 -12.14
CA MET A 224 21.48 -15.79 -12.64
C MET A 224 21.55 -14.58 -13.58
N ASN A 225 22.71 -13.92 -13.70
CA ASN A 225 22.84 -12.78 -14.60
C ASN A 225 22.99 -13.31 -16.03
N PRO A 226 22.07 -12.99 -16.97
CA PRO A 226 22.19 -13.46 -18.34
C PRO A 226 23.49 -12.93 -18.94
N LYS A 227 24.19 -13.80 -19.68
CA LYS A 227 25.34 -13.40 -20.51
C LYS A 227 24.91 -12.44 -21.61
#